data_AF-A0A2H9MRP6-F1
#
_entry.id   AF-A0A2H9MRP6-F1
#
_cell.length_a   1.000
_cell.length_b   1.000
_cell.length_c   1.000
_cell.angle_alpha   90.00
_cell.angle_beta   90.00
_cell.angle_gamma   90.00
#
_symmetry.space_group_name_H-M   'P 1'
#
loop_
_entity.id
_entity.type
_entity.pdbx_description
1 polymer ?
#
loop_
_entity_poly.entity_id
_entity_poly.type
_entity_poly.pdbx_seq_one_letter_code
_entity_poly.pdbx_strand_id
1 'polypeptide(L)'
;MILESKSEDHFRQYLKNVSNDQLIQFYDDVEWTPFPILVIKEYQRRFKVKNKKEVMEKLKLHAQLAKEKTKELSGMAKSHTSKVSKKIQTKGEKISQSVDNTRRLIYSEKNLFILEKLGELNKKGIITKKEFEDKKKEILKRI
;
A
#
# COMPACT_ATOMS: atom_id res chain seq x y z
N MET A 1 11.28 67.69 18.41
CA MET A 1 11.24 66.28 18.82
C MET A 1 9.79 65.78 18.88
N ILE A 2 9.06 65.79 17.76
CA ILE A 2 7.62 65.36 17.67
C ILE A 2 7.42 64.33 16.54
N LEU A 3 8.33 64.25 15.58
CA LEU A 3 8.19 63.41 14.39
C LEU A 3 8.36 61.90 14.69
N GLU A 4 9.24 61.56 15.65
CA GLU A 4 9.55 60.17 16.02
C GLU A 4 8.34 59.39 16.54
N SER A 5 7.46 60.01 17.34
CA SER A 5 6.35 59.29 17.97
C SER A 5 5.29 58.82 16.98
N LYS A 6 4.94 59.66 15.99
CA LYS A 6 3.96 59.30 14.95
C LYS A 6 4.49 58.15 14.09
N SER A 7 5.72 58.22 13.60
CA SER A 7 6.30 57.15 12.77
C SER A 7 6.41 55.83 13.52
N GLU A 8 6.79 55.88 14.80
CA GLU A 8 6.94 54.71 15.65
C GLU A 8 5.59 53.99 15.88
N ASP A 9 4.51 54.76 16.05
CA ASP A 9 3.16 54.19 16.24
C ASP A 9 2.58 53.58 14.96
N HIS A 10 2.81 54.17 13.80
CA HIS A 10 2.43 53.57 12.51
C HIS A 10 3.19 52.26 12.28
N PHE A 11 4.50 52.24 12.58
CA PHE A 11 5.31 51.04 12.45
C PHE A 11 4.88 49.94 13.44
N ARG A 12 4.50 50.31 14.68
CA ARG A 12 3.90 49.35 15.63
C ARG A 12 2.60 48.74 15.10
N GLN A 13 1.73 49.55 14.49
CA GLN A 13 0.48 49.02 13.90
C GLN A 13 0.78 48.11 12.71
N TYR A 14 1.73 48.49 11.86
CA TYR A 14 2.20 47.65 10.76
C TYR A 14 2.71 46.30 11.26
N LEU A 15 3.60 46.30 12.26
CA LEU A 15 4.14 45.07 12.86
C LEU A 15 3.06 44.19 13.53
N LYS A 16 1.91 44.72 13.93
CA LYS A 16 0.78 43.91 14.43
C LYS A 16 -0.01 43.21 13.32
N ASN A 17 0.08 43.72 12.09
CA ASN A 17 -0.70 43.24 10.95
C ASN A 17 0.09 42.35 9.97
N VAL A 18 1.42 42.37 10.02
CA VAL A 18 2.28 41.51 9.18
C VAL A 18 2.13 40.03 9.53
N SER A 19 2.37 39.15 8.56
CA SER A 19 2.36 37.70 8.76
C SER A 19 3.52 37.24 9.66
N ASN A 20 3.45 36.01 10.16
CA ASN A 20 4.54 35.43 10.95
C ASN A 20 5.82 35.29 10.13
N ASP A 21 5.73 34.88 8.86
CA ASP A 21 6.89 34.71 7.98
C ASP A 21 7.58 36.05 7.68
N GLN A 22 6.80 37.10 7.44
CA GLN A 22 7.33 38.46 7.25
C GLN A 22 7.99 38.99 8.52
N LEU A 23 7.41 38.73 9.69
CA LEU A 23 7.99 39.14 10.97
C LEU A 23 9.30 38.40 11.27
N ILE A 24 9.42 37.13 10.86
CA ILE A 24 10.68 36.36 10.94
C ILE A 24 11.73 37.01 10.05
N GLN A 25 11.41 37.33 8.79
CA GLN A 25 12.33 38.01 7.89
C GLN A 25 12.82 39.36 8.44
N PHE A 26 11.91 40.18 8.99
CA PHE A 26 12.31 41.43 9.63
C PHE A 26 13.20 41.23 10.87
N TYR A 27 13.03 40.12 11.58
CA TYR A 27 13.86 39.77 12.73
C TYR A 27 15.24 39.26 12.32
N ASP A 28 15.33 38.49 11.23
CA ASP A 28 16.60 38.00 10.68
C ASP A 28 17.44 39.18 10.13
N ASP A 29 16.79 40.15 9.48
CA ASP A 29 17.41 41.36 8.94
C ASP A 29 17.30 42.57 9.89
N VAL A 30 17.18 42.34 11.20
CA VAL A 30 16.81 43.39 12.19
C VAL A 30 17.78 44.58 12.20
N GLU A 31 19.05 44.34 11.89
CA GLU A 31 20.11 45.35 11.80
C GLU A 31 19.85 46.39 10.69
N TRP A 32 19.05 46.02 9.68
CA TRP A 32 18.70 46.85 8.54
C TRP A 32 17.30 47.45 8.63
N THR A 33 16.61 47.25 9.76
CA THR A 33 15.24 47.75 9.95
C THR A 33 15.23 49.17 10.56
N PRO A 34 14.25 50.03 10.20
CA PRO A 34 14.18 51.40 10.74
C PRO A 34 13.92 51.47 12.25
N PHE A 35 13.23 50.47 12.82
CA PHE A 35 12.93 50.39 14.26
C PHE A 35 13.23 49.00 14.84
N PRO A 36 14.52 48.63 15.00
CA PRO A 36 14.95 47.29 15.42
C PRO A 36 14.32 46.82 16.73
N ILE A 37 14.23 47.72 17.72
CA ILE A 37 13.67 47.43 19.04
C ILE A 37 12.20 47.01 18.95
N LEU A 38 11.44 47.58 18.02
CA LEU A 38 10.02 47.25 17.86
C LEU A 38 9.82 45.89 17.22
N VAL A 39 10.64 45.56 16.23
CA VAL A 39 10.66 44.25 15.60
C VAL A 39 10.98 43.17 16.64
N ILE A 40 12.03 43.39 17.45
CA ILE A 40 12.43 42.46 18.51
C ILE A 40 11.30 42.26 19.52
N LYS A 41 10.66 43.34 19.99
CA LYS A 41 9.55 43.26 20.96
C LYS A 41 8.35 42.49 20.40
N GLU A 42 7.97 42.77 19.16
CA GLU A 42 6.81 42.10 18.53
C GLU A 42 7.11 40.63 18.20
N TYR A 43 8.32 40.34 17.72
CA TYR A 43 8.80 38.97 17.53
C TYR A 43 8.76 38.19 18.84
N GLN A 44 9.34 38.74 19.91
CA GLN A 44 9.30 38.13 21.24
C GLN A 44 7.87 38.01 21.79
N ARG A 45 6.93 38.87 21.43
CA ARG A 45 5.52 38.77 21.84
C ARG A 45 4.81 37.60 21.14
N ARG A 46 5.01 37.45 19.83
CA ARG A 46 4.35 36.42 19.01
C ARG A 46 4.98 35.05 19.14
N PHE A 47 6.31 35.01 19.11
CA PHE A 47 7.11 33.79 19.20
C PHE A 47 7.69 33.58 20.60
N LYS A 48 7.13 34.25 21.63
CA LYS A 48 7.43 33.92 23.02
C LYS A 48 7.18 32.44 23.18
N VAL A 49 8.26 31.68 23.20
CA VAL A 49 8.21 30.24 23.35
C VAL A 49 7.47 30.01 24.65
N LYS A 50 6.22 29.53 24.57
CA LYS A 50 5.58 28.90 25.72
C LYS A 50 6.58 27.87 26.19
N ASN A 51 7.17 28.14 27.35
CA ASN A 51 8.29 27.46 28.01
C ASN A 51 8.90 26.31 27.18
N LYS A 52 10.17 26.37 26.75
CA LYS A 52 10.85 25.36 25.89
C LYS A 52 10.47 23.90 26.23
N LYS A 53 10.28 23.61 27.52
CA LYS A 53 9.72 22.35 28.04
C LYS A 53 8.36 21.95 27.45
N GLU A 54 7.37 22.84 27.44
CA GLU A 54 6.03 22.59 26.88
C GLU A 54 6.06 22.27 25.38
N VAL A 55 6.88 22.99 24.61
CA VAL A 55 7.07 22.69 23.17
C VAL A 55 7.70 21.30 22.98
N MET A 56 8.73 20.98 23.75
CA MET A 56 9.38 19.67 23.68
C MET A 56 8.43 18.54 24.11
N GLU A 57 7.59 18.75 25.13
CA GLU A 57 6.60 17.76 25.56
C GLU A 57 5.52 17.54 24.51
N LYS A 58 5.00 18.60 23.87
CA LYS A 58 4.06 18.47 22.75
C LYS A 58 4.69 17.74 21.56
N LEU A 59 5.94 18.06 21.21
CA LEU A 59 6.65 17.38 20.13
C LEU A 59 6.83 15.89 20.42
N LYS A 60 7.23 15.53 21.65
CA LYS A 60 7.32 14.12 22.07
C LYS A 60 5.97 13.42 21.97
N LEU A 61 4.90 14.06 22.45
CA LEU A 61 3.54 13.51 22.39
C LEU A 61 3.11 13.26 20.95
N HIS A 62 3.28 14.24 20.06
CA HIS A 62 2.95 14.09 18.65
C HIS A 62 3.80 13.00 17.96
N ALA A 63 5.08 12.91 18.28
CA ALA A 63 5.96 11.85 17.77
C ALA A 63 5.52 10.45 18.24
N GLN A 64 5.11 10.32 19.51
CA GLN A 64 4.56 9.07 20.04
C GLN A 64 3.26 8.68 19.35
N LEU A 65 2.31 9.61 19.23
CA LEU A 65 1.04 9.37 18.54
C LEU A 65 1.24 8.98 17.08
N ALA A 66 2.15 9.65 16.36
CA ALA A 66 2.50 9.30 14.98
C ALA A 66 3.08 7.88 14.87
N LYS A 67 3.95 7.49 15.82
CA LYS A 67 4.53 6.15 15.89
C LYS A 67 3.46 5.08 16.13
N GLU A 68 2.53 5.33 17.04
CA GLU A 68 1.41 4.41 17.32
C GLU A 68 0.50 4.25 16.10
N LYS A 69 0.10 5.37 15.47
CA LYS A 69 -0.73 5.33 14.25
C LYS A 69 -0.05 4.60 13.10
N THR A 70 1.26 4.79 12.94
CA THR A 70 2.05 4.06 11.93
C THR A 70 2.08 2.56 12.23
N LYS A 71 2.20 2.16 13.50
CA LYS A 71 2.18 0.75 13.92
C LYS A 71 0.81 0.10 13.71
N GLU A 72 -0.27 0.81 14.05
CA GLU A 72 -1.66 0.36 13.79
C GLU A 72 -1.88 0.12 12.29
N LEU A 73 -1.51 1.11 11.46
CA LEU A 73 -1.63 1.03 10.00
C LEU A 73 -0.84 -0.16 9.43
N SER A 74 0.40 -0.37 9.91
CA SER A 74 1.24 -1.51 9.52
C SER A 74 0.61 -2.85 9.91
N GLY A 75 0.03 -2.96 11.11
CA GLY A 75 -0.68 -4.15 11.57
C GLY A 75 -1.90 -4.47 10.70
N MET A 76 -2.70 -3.45 10.39
CA MET A 76 -3.87 -3.58 9.51
C MET A 76 -3.47 -4.04 8.11
N ALA A 77 -2.44 -3.44 7.52
CA ALA A 77 -1.92 -3.83 6.20
C ALA A 77 -1.48 -5.30 6.16
N LYS A 78 -0.71 -5.76 7.16
CA LYS A 78 -0.29 -7.18 7.27
C LYS A 78 -1.46 -8.14 7.41
N SER A 79 -2.49 -7.74 8.15
CA SER A 79 -3.71 -8.54 8.32
C SER A 79 -4.52 -8.63 7.03
N HIS A 80 -4.55 -7.56 6.23
CA HIS A 80 -5.26 -7.55 4.95
C HIS A 80 -4.52 -8.32 3.87
N THR A 81 -3.20 -8.17 3.75
CA THR A 81 -2.39 -8.93 2.79
C THR A 81 -2.48 -10.43 3.06
N SER A 82 -2.44 -10.85 4.32
CA SER A 82 -2.59 -12.26 4.70
C SER A 82 -4.00 -12.84 4.47
N LYS A 83 -5.06 -12.04 4.61
CA LYS A 83 -6.43 -12.47 4.26
C LYS A 83 -6.63 -12.58 2.75
N VAL A 84 -6.07 -11.65 1.98
CA VAL A 84 -6.14 -11.66 0.52
C VAL A 84 -5.34 -12.82 -0.05
N SER A 85 -4.12 -13.07 0.45
CA SER A 85 -3.28 -14.19 0.00
C SER A 85 -3.95 -15.55 0.25
N LYS A 86 -4.55 -15.76 1.43
CA LYS A 86 -5.33 -16.98 1.73
C LYS A 86 -6.52 -17.18 0.79
N LYS A 87 -7.26 -16.12 0.46
CA LYS A 87 -8.38 -16.19 -0.50
C LYS A 87 -7.91 -16.50 -1.92
N ILE A 88 -6.76 -15.97 -2.34
CA ILE A 88 -6.19 -16.25 -3.67
C ILE A 88 -5.70 -17.71 -3.74
N GLN A 89 -4.99 -18.19 -2.71
CA GLN A 89 -4.50 -19.56 -2.65
C GLN A 89 -5.66 -20.58 -2.71
N THR A 90 -6.68 -20.39 -1.88
CA THR A 90 -7.86 -21.29 -1.87
C THR A 90 -8.63 -21.27 -3.20
N LYS A 91 -8.72 -20.13 -3.89
CA LYS A 91 -9.27 -20.07 -5.25
C LYS A 91 -8.37 -20.79 -6.26
N GLY A 92 -7.05 -20.61 -6.17
CA GLY A 92 -6.07 -21.29 -7.02
C GLY A 92 -6.14 -22.82 -6.89
N GLU A 93 -6.24 -23.34 -5.66
CA GLU A 93 -6.40 -24.77 -5.39
C GLU A 93 -7.68 -25.34 -6.03
N LYS A 94 -8.82 -24.64 -5.89
CA LYS A 94 -10.08 -25.05 -6.54
C LYS A 94 -9.99 -25.07 -8.06
N ILE A 95 -9.34 -24.07 -8.65
CA ILE A 95 -9.13 -24.01 -10.10
C ILE A 95 -8.24 -25.18 -10.55
N SER A 96 -7.14 -25.46 -9.83
CA SER A 96 -6.25 -26.59 -10.15
C SER A 96 -7.01 -27.92 -10.14
N GLN A 97 -7.79 -28.19 -9.09
CA GLN A 97 -8.61 -29.40 -8.99
C GLN A 97 -9.61 -29.52 -10.14
N SER A 98 -10.24 -28.41 -10.54
CA SER A 98 -11.15 -28.39 -11.70
C SER A 98 -10.41 -28.74 -13.00
N VAL A 99 -9.23 -28.17 -13.23
CA VAL A 99 -8.42 -28.43 -14.42
C VAL A 99 -7.95 -29.88 -14.46
N ASP A 100 -7.52 -30.44 -13.33
CA ASP A 100 -7.11 -31.84 -13.23
C ASP A 100 -8.29 -32.79 -13.52
N ASN A 101 -9.48 -32.47 -13.02
CA ASN A 101 -10.69 -33.24 -13.31
C ASN A 101 -11.05 -33.19 -14.80
N THR A 102 -11.04 -32.01 -15.42
CA THR A 102 -11.28 -31.87 -16.88
C THR A 102 -10.23 -32.64 -17.68
N ARG A 103 -8.96 -32.58 -17.29
CA ARG A 103 -7.87 -33.32 -17.95
C ARG A 103 -8.08 -34.83 -17.87
N ARG A 104 -8.52 -35.35 -16.72
CA ARG A 104 -8.86 -36.76 -16.54
C ARG A 104 -10.03 -37.19 -17.41
N LEU A 105 -11.08 -36.37 -17.50
CA LEU A 105 -12.22 -36.63 -18.39
C LEU A 105 -11.79 -36.70 -19.86
N ILE A 106 -11.02 -35.71 -20.34
CA ILE A 106 -10.50 -35.70 -21.72
C ILE A 106 -9.61 -36.92 -21.99
N TYR A 107 -8.80 -37.34 -21.03
CA TYR A 107 -7.95 -38.54 -21.18
C TYR A 107 -8.79 -39.82 -21.26
N SER A 108 -9.84 -39.93 -20.45
CA SER A 108 -10.80 -41.03 -20.49
C SER A 108 -11.55 -41.09 -21.83
N GLU A 109 -12.05 -39.96 -22.33
CA GLU A 109 -12.71 -39.87 -23.64
C GLU A 109 -11.80 -40.33 -24.78
N LYS A 110 -10.52 -39.91 -24.76
CA LYS A 110 -9.52 -40.37 -25.74
C LYS A 110 -9.30 -41.89 -25.66
N ASN A 111 -9.21 -42.45 -24.46
CA ASN A 111 -9.04 -43.89 -24.28
C ASN A 111 -10.27 -44.68 -24.77
N LEU A 112 -11.48 -44.18 -24.54
CA LEU A 112 -12.73 -44.75 -25.07
C LEU A 112 -12.75 -44.74 -26.61
N PHE A 113 -12.34 -43.63 -27.22
CA PHE A 113 -12.23 -43.53 -28.68
C PHE A 113 -11.21 -44.53 -29.26
N ILE A 114 -10.07 -44.72 -28.60
CA ILE A 114 -9.07 -45.71 -29.03
C ILE A 114 -9.65 -47.13 -28.94
N LEU A 115 -10.41 -47.45 -27.89
CA LEU A 115 -11.07 -48.76 -27.75
C LEU A 115 -12.08 -49.02 -28.88
N GLU A 116 -12.84 -48.00 -29.28
CA GLU A 116 -13.77 -48.08 -30.41
C GLU A 116 -13.04 -48.41 -31.72
N LYS A 117 -11.97 -47.67 -32.04
CA LYS A 117 -11.15 -47.92 -33.23
C LYS A 117 -10.46 -49.28 -33.20
N LEU A 118 -9.99 -49.72 -32.05
CA LEU A 118 -9.40 -51.04 -31.88
C LEU A 118 -10.43 -52.16 -32.18
N GLY A 119 -11.69 -51.96 -31.77
CA GLY A 119 -12.80 -52.87 -32.10
C GLY A 119 -13.13 -52.91 -33.59
N GLU A 120 -13.13 -51.75 -34.27
CA GLU A 120 -13.31 -51.67 -35.73
C GLU A 120 -12.24 -52.45 -36.49
N LEU A 121 -10.97 -52.33 -36.08
CA LEU A 121 -9.84 -53.02 -36.72
C LEU A 121 -9.92 -54.55 -36.58
N ASN A 122 -10.32 -55.03 -35.40
CA ASN A 122 -10.53 -56.46 -35.15
C ASN A 122 -11.69 -57.00 -36.01
N LYS A 123 -12.81 -56.27 -36.09
CA LYS A 123 -13.95 -56.64 -36.95
C LYS A 123 -13.58 -56.72 -38.44
N LYS A 124 -12.67 -55.85 -38.89
CA LYS A 124 -12.15 -55.85 -40.27
C LYS A 124 -11.10 -56.94 -40.54
N GLY A 125 -10.72 -57.72 -39.53
CA GLY A 125 -9.68 -58.77 -39.65
C GLY A 125 -8.26 -58.23 -39.85
N ILE A 126 -8.03 -56.94 -39.59
CA ILE A 126 -6.72 -56.29 -39.76
C ILE A 126 -5.76 -56.69 -38.63
N ILE A 127 -6.29 -56.99 -37.43
CA ILE A 127 -5.54 -57.47 -36.28
C ILE A 127 -6.07 -58.81 -35.80
N THR A 128 -5.23 -59.60 -35.12
CA THR A 128 -5.65 -60.88 -34.55
C THR A 128 -6.42 -60.69 -33.24
N LYS A 129 -7.25 -61.67 -32.89
CA LYS A 129 -8.02 -61.65 -31.64
C LYS A 129 -7.13 -61.58 -30.39
N LYS A 130 -5.94 -62.18 -30.45
CA LYS A 130 -4.96 -62.13 -29.36
C LYS A 130 -4.41 -60.71 -29.18
N GLU A 131 -3.99 -60.06 -30.26
CA GLU A 131 -3.50 -58.68 -30.24
C GLU A 131 -4.57 -57.69 -29.77
N PHE A 132 -5.82 -57.92 -30.16
CA PHE A 132 -6.96 -57.13 -29.69
C PHE A 132 -7.12 -57.21 -28.16
N GLU A 133 -7.14 -58.42 -27.59
CA GLU A 133 -7.33 -58.61 -26.14
C GLU A 133 -6.18 -58.05 -25.31
N ASP A 134 -4.94 -58.21 -25.78
CA ASP A 134 -3.76 -57.68 -25.08
C ASP A 134 -3.77 -56.15 -25.04
N LYS A 135 -4.05 -55.49 -26.18
CA LYS A 135 -4.13 -54.03 -26.26
C LYS A 135 -5.34 -53.46 -25.51
N LYS A 136 -6.48 -54.15 -25.54
CA LYS A 136 -7.68 -53.77 -24.78
C LYS A 136 -7.39 -53.77 -23.27
N LYS A 137 -6.76 -54.82 -22.74
CA LYS A 137 -6.34 -54.88 -21.33
C LYS A 137 -5.41 -53.74 -20.97
N GLU A 138 -4.48 -53.38 -21.85
CA GLU A 138 -3.54 -52.30 -21.58
C GLU A 138 -4.22 -50.92 -21.51
N ILE A 139 -5.19 -50.65 -22.39
CA ILE A 139 -5.95 -49.39 -22.36
C ILE A 139 -6.87 -49.33 -21.14
N LEU A 140 -7.53 -50.44 -20.78
CA LEU A 140 -8.39 -50.51 -19.60
C LEU A 140 -7.64 -50.30 -18.28
N LYS A 141 -6.33 -50.54 -18.22
CA LYS A 141 -5.49 -50.20 -17.05
C LYS A 141 -5.26 -48.69 -16.89
N ARG A 142 -5.53 -47.89 -17.92
CA ARG A 142 -5.28 -46.43 -17.97
C ARG A 142 -6.55 -45.60 -17.75
N ILE A 143 -7.69 -46.27 -17.57
CA ILE A 143 -9.01 -45.70 -17.28
C ILE A 143 -9.32 -46.00 -15.81
#